data_AF-A0A7U3UT51-F1
#
_entry.id   AF-A0A7U3UT51-F1
#
_cell.length_a   1.000
_cell.length_b   1.000
_cell.length_c   1.000
_cell.angle_alpha   90.00
_cell.angle_beta   90.00
_cell.angle_gamma   90.00
#
_symmetry.space_group_name_H-M   'P 1'
#
loop_
_entity.id
_entity.type
_entity.pdbx_description
1 polymer ?
#
loop_
_entity_poly.entity_id
_entity_poly.type
_entity_poly.pdbx_seq_one_letter_code
_entity_poly.pdbx_strand_id
1 'polypeptide(L)'
;MSDGTKGPGDEEVKQVVNAVKDAVDSLEALSDEPERQALGAGMLLAAWPDQQKRLRQLRQDAVRKLRAEKVSYRKIAAMLRISVARVQQIEAGETGRDGRAKGDPPTTA
;
A
#
# COMPACT_ATOMS: atom_id res chain seq x y z
N MET A 1 -15.08 -26.88 -9.55
CA MET A 1 -15.23 -26.14 -8.28
C MET A 1 -13.87 -26.15 -7.61
N SER A 2 -13.03 -25.16 -7.89
CA SER A 2 -11.71 -25.05 -7.26
C SER A 2 -11.88 -24.18 -6.03
N ASP A 3 -11.96 -24.82 -4.87
CA ASP A 3 -11.87 -24.16 -3.58
C ASP A 3 -10.47 -23.52 -3.48
N GLY A 4 -10.43 -22.23 -3.82
CA GLY A 4 -9.21 -21.44 -3.94
C GLY A 4 -8.66 -21.11 -2.57
N THR A 5 -7.92 -22.05 -2.00
CA THR A 5 -6.76 -21.85 -1.12
C THR A 5 -6.77 -20.53 -0.32
N LYS A 6 -7.68 -20.36 0.63
CA LYS A 6 -7.46 -19.43 1.75
C LYS A 6 -6.47 -20.11 2.71
N GLY A 7 -5.18 -19.90 2.48
CA GLY A 7 -4.15 -20.34 3.43
C GLY A 7 -4.28 -19.57 4.76
N PRO A 8 -3.86 -20.15 5.90
CA PRO A 8 -3.93 -19.50 7.20
C PRO A 8 -3.22 -18.13 7.25
N GLY A 9 -2.18 -17.93 6.44
CA GLY A 9 -1.49 -16.64 6.31
C GLY A 9 -2.32 -15.53 5.65
N ASP A 10 -3.26 -15.86 4.76
CA ASP A 10 -4.12 -14.86 4.13
C ASP A 10 -5.15 -14.28 5.12
N GLU A 11 -5.59 -15.08 6.10
CA GLU A 11 -6.53 -14.63 7.13
C GLU A 11 -5.82 -13.77 8.19
N GLU A 12 -4.59 -14.12 8.57
CA GLU A 12 -3.76 -13.27 9.45
C GLU A 12 -3.50 -11.90 8.82
N VAL A 13 -3.15 -11.85 7.53
CA VAL A 13 -2.97 -10.59 6.79
C VAL A 13 -4.26 -9.77 6.77
N LYS A 14 -5.43 -10.41 6.59
CA LYS A 14 -6.73 -9.71 6.62
C LYS A 14 -7.04 -9.15 8.00
N GLN A 15 -6.76 -9.88 9.08
CA GLN A 15 -6.97 -9.40 10.44
C GLN A 15 -6.15 -8.13 10.71
N VAL A 16 -4.87 -8.09 10.30
CA VAL A 16 -4.04 -6.89 10.45
C VAL A 16 -4.59 -5.71 9.63
N VAL A 17 -5.04 -5.95 8.39
CA VAL A 17 -5.64 -4.90 7.56
C VAL A 17 -6.96 -4.40 8.17
N ASN A 18 -7.79 -5.29 8.70
CA ASN A 18 -9.06 -4.94 9.33
C ASN A 18 -8.85 -4.12 10.61
N ALA A 19 -7.87 -4.44 11.44
CA ALA A 19 -7.58 -3.64 12.63
C ALA A 19 -7.30 -2.15 12.33
N VAL A 20 -6.67 -1.85 11.19
CA VAL A 20 -6.46 -0.46 10.74
C VAL A 20 -7.76 0.18 10.25
N LYS A 21 -8.61 -0.59 9.56
CA LYS A 21 -9.93 -0.11 9.12
C LYS A 21 -10.86 0.15 10.29
N ASP A 22 -10.95 -0.80 11.22
CA ASP A 22 -11.77 -0.70 12.42
C ASP A 22 -11.39 0.53 13.26
N ALA A 23 -10.11 0.90 13.29
CA ALA A 23 -9.66 2.13 13.93
C ALA A 23 -10.17 3.41 13.24
N VAL A 24 -10.30 3.40 11.91
CA VAL A 24 -10.91 4.51 11.14
C VAL A 24 -12.42 4.53 11.36
N ASP A 25 -13.08 3.36 11.26
CA ASP A 25 -14.52 3.22 11.49
C ASP A 25 -14.92 3.69 12.91
N SER A 26 -14.05 3.45 13.90
CA SER A 26 -14.24 3.93 15.27
C SER A 26 -14.23 5.46 15.39
N LEU A 27 -13.52 6.17 14.51
CA LEU A 27 -13.56 7.64 14.45
C LEU A 27 -14.83 8.14 13.76
N GLU A 28 -15.34 7.42 12.76
CA GLU A 28 -16.62 7.71 12.12
C GLU A 28 -17.78 7.58 13.10
N ALA A 29 -17.71 6.58 13.99
CA ALA A 29 -18.70 6.34 15.04
C ALA A 29 -18.77 7.45 16.12
N LEU A 30 -17.78 8.36 16.18
CA LEU A 30 -17.82 9.55 17.05
C LEU A 30 -18.65 10.70 16.45
N SER A 31 -19.60 10.42 15.55
CA SER A 31 -20.39 11.42 14.83
C SER A 31 -21.14 12.41 15.73
N ASP A 32 -21.50 11.98 16.94
CA ASP A 32 -22.20 12.81 17.92
C ASP A 32 -21.25 13.71 18.75
N GLU A 33 -19.93 13.54 18.59
CA GLU A 33 -18.88 14.30 19.28
C GLU A 33 -17.89 14.90 18.25
N PRO A 34 -18.31 15.92 17.47
CA PRO A 34 -17.58 16.39 16.30
C PRO A 34 -16.17 16.91 16.62
N GLU A 35 -15.95 17.51 17.79
CA GLU A 35 -14.62 17.95 18.22
C GLU A 35 -13.67 16.76 18.44
N ARG A 36 -14.17 15.67 19.02
CA ARG A 36 -13.37 14.45 19.25
C ARG A 36 -13.09 13.70 17.95
N GLN A 37 -14.10 13.62 17.07
CA GLN A 37 -13.93 13.06 15.74
C GLN A 37 -12.85 13.81 14.96
N ALA A 38 -12.93 15.14 14.90
CA ALA A 38 -11.96 15.99 14.20
C ALA A 38 -10.55 15.86 14.80
N LEU A 39 -10.42 15.86 16.13
CA LEU A 39 -9.15 15.68 16.82
C LEU A 39 -8.50 14.34 16.46
N GLY A 40 -9.25 13.23 16.58
CA GLY A 40 -8.75 11.89 16.30
C GLY A 40 -8.36 11.71 14.83
N ALA A 41 -9.20 12.17 13.90
CA ALA A 41 -8.90 12.13 12.47
C ALA A 41 -7.64 12.96 12.14
N GLY A 42 -7.51 14.16 12.70
CA GLY A 42 -6.34 15.01 12.52
C GLY A 42 -5.04 14.37 13.01
N MET A 43 -5.07 13.73 14.18
CA MET A 43 -3.91 13.00 14.71
C MET A 43 -3.50 11.83 13.81
N LEU A 44 -4.47 11.05 13.32
CA LEU A 44 -4.19 9.93 12.41
C LEU A 44 -3.62 10.43 11.08
N LEU A 45 -4.20 11.48 10.50
CA LEU A 45 -3.73 12.09 9.26
C LEU A 45 -2.31 12.64 9.39
N ALA A 46 -1.94 13.22 10.54
CA ALA A 46 -0.58 13.68 10.80
C ALA A 46 0.43 12.53 10.85
N ALA A 47 0.05 11.37 11.41
CA ALA A 47 0.90 10.19 11.48
C ALA A 47 0.95 9.38 10.17
N TRP A 48 -0.07 9.51 9.31
CA TRP A 48 -0.25 8.66 8.15
C TRP A 48 0.89 8.70 7.12
N PRO A 49 1.50 9.84 6.76
CA PRO A 49 2.60 9.88 5.80
C PRO A 49 3.77 8.96 6.16
N ASP A 50 4.15 8.93 7.44
CA ASP A 50 5.23 8.07 7.94
C ASP A 50 4.84 6.59 7.88
N GLN A 51 3.61 6.24 8.27
CA GLN A 51 3.13 4.86 8.14
C GLN A 51 3.03 4.44 6.69
N GLN A 52 2.56 5.32 5.80
CA GLN A 52 2.46 5.08 4.37
C GLN A 52 3.85 4.82 3.76
N LYS A 53 4.87 5.58 4.17
CA LYS A 53 6.28 5.35 3.79
C LYS A 53 6.76 3.98 4.28
N ARG A 54 6.51 3.62 5.55
CA ARG A 54 6.89 2.32 6.12
C ARG A 54 6.22 1.16 5.39
N LEU A 55 4.93 1.26 5.08
CA LEU A 55 4.20 0.22 4.32
C LEU A 55 4.75 0.06 2.90
N ARG A 56 5.11 1.16 2.24
CA ARG A 56 5.78 1.11 0.93
C ARG A 56 7.12 0.39 1.01
N GLN A 57 7.93 0.71 2.01
CA GLN A 57 9.23 0.07 2.24
C GLN A 57 9.07 -1.43 2.52
N LEU A 58 8.15 -1.80 3.41
CA LEU A 58 7.85 -3.20 3.74
C LEU A 58 7.50 -4.01 2.49
N ARG A 59 6.64 -3.45 1.63
CA ARG A 59 6.23 -4.09 0.37
C ARG A 59 7.40 -4.21 -0.60
N GLN A 60 8.22 -3.17 -0.73
CA GLN A 60 9.41 -3.19 -1.57
C GLN A 60 10.41 -4.24 -1.10
N ASP A 61 10.69 -4.30 0.20
CA ASP A 61 11.64 -5.25 0.78
C ASP A 61 11.17 -6.69 0.59
N ALA A 62 9.87 -6.96 0.74
CA ALA A 62 9.30 -8.28 0.47
C ALA A 62 9.50 -8.71 -0.99
N VAL A 63 9.24 -7.82 -1.96
CA VAL A 63 9.49 -8.11 -3.38
C VAL A 63 10.98 -8.33 -3.63
N ARG A 64 11.86 -7.50 -3.08
CA ARG A 64 13.32 -7.66 -3.22
C ARG A 64 13.81 -8.99 -2.66
N LYS A 65 13.28 -9.45 -1.52
CA LYS A 65 13.59 -10.78 -0.95
C LYS A 65 13.19 -11.91 -1.89
N LEU A 66 11.96 -11.90 -2.41
CA LEU A 66 11.50 -12.90 -3.41
C LEU A 66 12.38 -12.89 -4.67
N ARG A 67 12.84 -11.72 -5.10
CA ARG A 67 13.73 -11.58 -6.25
C ARG A 67 15.14 -12.09 -5.98
N ALA A 68 15.66 -11.88 -4.76
CA ALA A 68 16.93 -12.46 -4.31
C ALA A 68 16.88 -13.99 -4.26
N GLU A 69 15.72 -14.57 -3.94
CA GLU A 69 15.43 -16.01 -4.03
C GLU A 69 15.22 -16.52 -5.47
N LYS A 70 15.49 -15.66 -6.48
CA LYS A 70 15.34 -15.95 -7.92
C LYS A 70 13.90 -16.26 -8.35
N VAL A 71 12.88 -15.87 -7.57
CA VAL A 71 11.48 -15.98 -7.99
C VAL A 71 11.24 -15.05 -9.18
N SER A 72 10.65 -15.56 -10.25
CA SER A 72 10.39 -14.76 -11.46
C SER A 72 9.32 -13.69 -11.22
N TYR A 73 9.44 -12.56 -11.90
CA TYR A 73 8.45 -11.47 -11.81
C TYR A 73 7.01 -11.94 -12.07
N ARG A 74 6.82 -12.84 -13.04
CA ARG A 74 5.50 -13.41 -13.37
C ARG A 74 4.92 -14.22 -12.20
N LYS A 75 5.75 -14.99 -11.50
CA LYS A 75 5.31 -15.76 -10.33
C LYS A 75 4.97 -14.84 -9.16
N ILE A 76 5.79 -13.81 -8.90
CA ILE A 76 5.49 -12.79 -7.86
C ILE A 76 4.19 -12.05 -8.19
N ALA A 77 4.00 -11.65 -9.44
CA ALA A 77 2.78 -10.98 -9.90
C ALA A 77 1.52 -11.82 -9.63
N ALA A 78 1.58 -13.13 -9.90
CA ALA A 78 0.48 -14.05 -9.60
C ALA A 78 0.24 -14.21 -8.09
N MET A 79 1.31 -14.35 -7.29
CA MET A 79 1.22 -14.46 -5.82
C MET A 79 0.58 -13.21 -5.20
N LEU A 80 1.01 -12.03 -5.64
CA LEU A 80 0.57 -10.74 -5.10
C LEU A 80 -0.69 -10.19 -5.79
N ARG A 81 -1.21 -10.88 -6.82
CA ARG A 81 -2.39 -10.49 -7.60
C ARG A 81 -2.27 -9.06 -8.19
N ILE A 82 -1.10 -8.73 -8.72
CA ILE A 82 -0.80 -7.44 -9.38
C ILE A 82 -0.10 -7.66 -10.72
N SER A 83 0.03 -6.61 -11.55
CA SER A 83 0.73 -6.72 -12.84
C SER A 83 2.24 -6.91 -12.66
N VAL A 84 2.88 -7.58 -13.63
CA VAL A 84 4.35 -7.73 -13.70
C VAL A 84 5.06 -6.38 -13.68
N ALA A 85 4.56 -5.42 -14.46
CA ALA A 85 5.10 -4.05 -14.46
C ALA A 85 5.03 -3.43 -13.06
N ARG A 86 3.95 -3.66 -12.30
CA ARG A 86 3.85 -3.14 -10.94
C ARG A 86 4.85 -3.79 -9.98
N VAL A 87 5.14 -5.09 -10.13
CA VAL A 87 6.19 -5.75 -9.34
C VAL A 87 7.56 -5.11 -9.61
N GLN A 88 7.89 -4.85 -10.88
CA GLN A 88 9.16 -4.21 -11.26
C GLN A 88 9.28 -2.80 -10.66
N GLN A 89 8.23 -2.00 -10.75
CA GLN A 89 8.17 -0.67 -10.12
C GLN A 89 8.36 -0.77 -8.60
N ILE A 90 7.70 -1.73 -7.94
CA ILE A 90 7.85 -1.93 -6.50
C ILE A 90 9.29 -2.29 -6.14
N GLU A 91 9.93 -3.19 -6.88
CA GLU A 91 11.34 -3.57 -6.65
C GLU A 91 12.27 -2.35 -6.79
N ALA A 92 12.07 -1.55 -7.85
CA ALA A 92 12.81 -0.32 -8.13
C ALA A 92 12.54 0.80 -7.10
N GLY A 93 11.48 0.69 -6.30
CA GLY A 93 11.09 1.72 -5.33
C GLY A 93 10.26 2.85 -5.94
N GLU A 94 9.76 2.64 -7.14
CA GLU A 94 8.91 3.60 -7.83
C GLU A 94 7.53 3.65 -7.17
N THR A 95 7.26 4.80 -6.56
CA THR A 95 5.91 5.22 -6.19
C THR A 95 5.19 5.67 -7.46
N GLY A 96 3.91 5.32 -7.62
CA GLY A 96 3.12 5.76 -8.77
C GLY A 96 3.27 7.27 -8.93
N ARG A 97 3.56 7.70 -10.16
CA ARG A 97 4.05 9.03 -10.53
C ARG A 97 3.29 10.16 -9.82
N ASP A 98 4.02 10.99 -9.09
CA ASP A 98 3.73 12.43 -9.05
C ASP A 98 3.64 12.91 -10.50
N GLY A 99 2.53 13.55 -10.86
CA GLY A 99 2.21 14.01 -12.22
C GLY A 99 3.11 15.13 -12.77
N ARG A 100 4.43 15.02 -12.66
CA ARG A 100 5.35 15.83 -13.49
C ARG A 100 5.96 14.93 -14.54
N ALA A 101 5.21 14.77 -15.63
CA ALA A 101 5.86 14.60 -16.92
C ALA A 101 6.86 15.75 -17.06
N LYS A 102 8.10 15.39 -17.38
CA LYS A 102 9.19 16.27 -17.77
C LYS A 102 8.67 17.16 -18.90
N GLY A 103 8.21 18.37 -18.56
CA GLY A 103 7.79 19.37 -19.54
C GLY A 103 9.04 19.94 -20.17
N ASP A 104 9.15 19.79 -21.48
CA ASP A 104 10.21 20.37 -22.29
C ASP A 104 10.38 21.88 -22.00
N PRO A 105 11.60 22.41 -22.03
CA PRO A 105 11.81 23.85 -21.91
C PRO A 105 11.13 24.58 -23.08
N PRO A 106 10.61 25.81 -22.88
CA PRO A 106 9.96 26.55 -23.95
C PRO A 106 10.99 26.87 -25.04
N THR A 107 10.77 26.33 -26.23
CA THR A 107 11.45 26.77 -27.45
C THR A 107 11.11 28.24 -27.67
N THR A 108 12.13 29.08 -27.55
CA THR A 108 12.08 30.50 -27.91
C THR A 108 11.94 30.62 -29.42
N ALA A 109 10.96 31.40 -29.89
CA ALA A 109 10.92 31.99 -31.22
C ALA A 109 10.26 33.37 -31.10
#